data_AF-A0A1Y6LAL1-F1
#
_entry.id   AF-A0A1Y6LAL1-F1
#
_cell.length_a   1.000
_cell.length_b   1.000
_cell.length_c   1.000
_cell.angle_alpha   90.00
_cell.angle_beta   90.00
_cell.angle_gamma   90.00
#
_symmetry.space_group_name_H-M   'P 1'
#
loop_
_entity.id
_entity.type
_entity.pdbx_description
1 polymer ?
#
loop_
_entity_poly.entity_id
_entity_poly.type
_entity_poly.pdbx_seq_one_letter_code
_entity_poly.pdbx_strand_id
1 'polypeptide(L)'
;MAYNGARYGAQVAHRHGPHDSVQSKDDITHMRLRELEEENSLLLEKVTSASQRFADYENQIRVLQQQVKLQEQRMATLSSTTVDSEQTTSDNTGLSRLGSFMRKGSFAPTATSPTTTSPREQELEKSLAKEQKAREVAEQKEKQVNAEVEELSTTLFQQANEMVATERKENAVLKAQIKELEKAGGNVAEAVGKENERLKERLQTMEQRDVEKQKRLERLEAAQKRIDRVRTMLVPR
;
A
#
# COMPACT_ATOMS: atom_id res chain seq x y z
N MET A 1 -63.35 -58.58 -52.84
CA MET A 1 -64.25 -58.06 -51.78
C MET A 1 -63.50 -57.02 -51.00
N ALA A 2 -63.90 -55.76 -51.17
CA ALA A 2 -63.37 -54.60 -50.48
C ALA A 2 -64.11 -54.41 -49.15
N TYR A 3 -63.40 -54.06 -48.08
CA TYR A 3 -63.99 -53.34 -46.96
C TYR A 3 -63.03 -52.25 -46.50
N ASN A 4 -63.38 -51.02 -46.87
CA ASN A 4 -62.94 -49.79 -46.23
C ASN A 4 -63.74 -49.59 -44.93
N GLY A 5 -63.10 -49.01 -43.92
CA GLY A 5 -63.77 -48.62 -42.68
C GLY A 5 -62.82 -47.93 -41.70
N ALA A 6 -62.30 -46.76 -42.08
CA ALA A 6 -61.64 -45.83 -41.15
C ALA A 6 -62.58 -45.46 -40.00
N ARG A 7 -62.03 -45.11 -38.81
CA ARG A 7 -62.40 -43.92 -38.01
C ARG A 7 -61.64 -43.83 -36.67
N TYR A 8 -60.92 -42.72 -36.52
CA TYR A 8 -60.65 -41.93 -35.31
C TYR A 8 -60.09 -42.63 -34.06
N GLY A 9 -58.76 -42.61 -33.94
CA GLY A 9 -58.05 -42.67 -32.65
C GLY A 9 -57.29 -41.37 -32.45
N ALA A 10 -57.85 -40.47 -31.65
CA ALA A 10 -57.26 -39.19 -31.29
C ALA A 10 -55.93 -39.37 -30.55
N GLN A 11 -55.06 -38.38 -30.74
CA GLN A 11 -53.79 -38.18 -30.06
C GLN A 11 -53.91 -38.41 -28.55
N VAL A 12 -53.07 -39.28 -28.01
CA VAL A 12 -52.58 -39.12 -26.63
C VAL A 12 -51.07 -39.21 -26.67
N ALA A 13 -50.45 -38.13 -27.12
CA ALA A 13 -49.06 -37.87 -26.81
C ALA A 13 -48.95 -37.80 -25.28
N HIS A 14 -48.45 -38.87 -24.66
CA HIS A 14 -47.91 -38.81 -23.31
C HIS A 14 -46.58 -38.04 -23.37
N ARG A 15 -46.70 -36.71 -23.48
CA ARG A 15 -45.67 -35.77 -23.12
C ARG A 15 -46.08 -35.12 -21.80
N HIS A 16 -45.07 -34.84 -20.98
CA HIS A 16 -45.08 -34.21 -19.66
C HIS A 16 -45.17 -35.20 -18.48
N GLY A 17 -44.30 -35.14 -17.47
CA GLY A 17 -43.32 -34.08 -17.15
C GLY A 17 -41.88 -34.58 -17.13
N PRO A 18 -40.89 -33.73 -17.49
CA PRO A 18 -39.64 -33.76 -16.74
C PRO A 18 -40.04 -33.63 -15.28
N HIS A 19 -39.61 -34.57 -14.44
CA HIS A 19 -39.77 -34.41 -13.01
C HIS A 19 -39.22 -33.04 -12.65
N ASP A 20 -40.11 -32.20 -12.12
CA ASP A 20 -39.80 -30.96 -11.43
C ASP A 20 -38.79 -31.35 -10.35
N SER A 21 -37.51 -31.24 -10.71
CA SER A 21 -36.40 -31.34 -9.76
C SER A 21 -36.63 -30.19 -8.81
N VAL A 22 -37.36 -30.48 -7.74
CA VAL A 22 -37.02 -29.95 -6.42
C VAL A 22 -35.52 -30.05 -6.36
N GLN A 23 -34.83 -28.94 -6.64
CA GLN A 23 -33.39 -28.82 -6.49
C GLN A 23 -33.12 -29.35 -5.11
N SER A 24 -32.56 -30.56 -5.04
CA SER A 24 -32.51 -31.29 -3.80
C SER A 24 -31.72 -30.39 -2.86
N LYS A 25 -32.14 -30.31 -1.60
CA LYS A 25 -31.36 -29.61 -0.59
C LYS A 25 -29.89 -30.05 -0.62
N ASP A 26 -29.64 -31.27 -1.07
CA ASP A 26 -28.33 -31.85 -1.35
C ASP A 26 -27.58 -31.17 -2.51
N ASP A 27 -28.24 -30.79 -3.60
CA ASP A 27 -27.59 -30.05 -4.71
C ASP A 27 -27.13 -28.66 -4.25
N ILE A 28 -27.95 -28.00 -3.42
CA ILE A 28 -27.64 -26.70 -2.83
C ILE A 28 -26.48 -26.82 -1.84
N THR A 29 -26.44 -27.87 -1.01
CA THR A 29 -25.33 -28.10 -0.08
C THR A 29 -24.05 -28.48 -0.80
N HIS A 30 -24.12 -29.30 -1.85
CA HIS A 30 -22.96 -29.64 -2.69
C HIS A 30 -22.40 -28.41 -3.41
N MET A 31 -23.27 -27.53 -3.93
CA MET A 31 -22.85 -26.26 -4.50
C MET A 31 -22.16 -25.36 -3.48
N ARG A 32 -22.74 -25.22 -2.28
CA ARG A 32 -22.14 -24.42 -1.21
C ARG A 32 -20.83 -25.01 -0.71
N LEU A 33 -20.70 -26.33 -0.67
CA LEU A 33 -19.46 -27.01 -0.30
C LEU A 33 -18.36 -26.69 -1.32
N ARG A 34 -18.65 -26.79 -2.62
CA ARG A 34 -17.70 -26.41 -3.68
C ARG A 34 -17.27 -24.95 -3.59
N GLU A 35 -18.21 -24.04 -3.36
CA GLU A 35 -17.90 -22.61 -3.19
C GLU A 35 -16.99 -22.37 -1.98
N LEU A 36 -17.25 -23.02 -0.84
CA LEU A 36 -16.40 -22.95 0.34
C LEU A 36 -15.02 -23.59 0.13
N GLU A 37 -14.92 -24.64 -0.69
CA GLU A 37 -13.65 -25.24 -1.08
C GLU A 37 -12.83 -24.30 -1.97
N GLU A 38 -13.47 -23.62 -2.92
CA GLU A 38 -12.85 -22.59 -3.76
C GLU A 38 -12.39 -21.37 -2.94
N GLU A 39 -13.21 -20.90 -2.00
CA GLU A 39 -12.83 -19.83 -1.07
C GLU A 39 -11.62 -20.23 -0.21
N ASN A 40 -11.60 -21.46 0.33
CA ASN A 40 -10.45 -21.97 1.10
C ASN A 40 -9.19 -22.11 0.24
N SER A 41 -9.33 -22.55 -1.01
CA SER A 41 -8.24 -22.61 -1.99
C SER A 41 -7.62 -21.22 -2.21
N LEU A 42 -8.45 -20.21 -2.47
CA LEU A 42 -8.00 -18.84 -2.68
C LEU A 42 -7.37 -18.23 -1.41
N LEU A 43 -7.92 -18.54 -0.24
CA LEU A 43 -7.34 -18.14 1.04
C LEU A 43 -5.97 -18.77 1.25
N LEU A 44 -5.81 -20.06 0.94
CA LEU A 44 -4.52 -20.75 1.04
C LEU A 44 -3.49 -20.14 0.08
N GLU A 45 -3.88 -19.83 -1.15
CA GLU A 45 -3.01 -19.16 -2.12
C GLU A 45 -2.58 -17.78 -1.62
N LYS A 46 -3.52 -16.99 -1.08
CA LYS A 46 -3.22 -15.68 -0.48
C LYS A 46 -2.27 -15.79 0.71
N VAL A 47 -2.50 -16.75 1.60
CA VAL A 47 -1.62 -17.01 2.75
C VAL A 47 -0.23 -17.42 2.29
N THR A 48 -0.13 -18.26 1.26
CA THR A 48 1.15 -18.69 0.69
C THR A 48 1.90 -17.52 0.04
N SER A 49 1.20 -16.70 -0.76
CA SER A 49 1.75 -15.49 -1.37
C SER A 49 2.19 -14.46 -0.32
N ALA A 50 1.42 -14.29 0.76
CA ALA A 50 1.79 -13.41 1.87
C ALA A 50 3.02 -13.94 2.62
N SER A 51 3.08 -15.24 2.89
CA SER A 51 4.23 -15.90 3.52
C SER A 51 5.51 -15.72 2.71
N GLN A 52 5.44 -15.87 1.38
CA GLN A 52 6.58 -15.64 0.50
C GLN A 52 7.06 -14.19 0.54
N ARG A 53 6.14 -13.22 0.53
CA ARG A 53 6.50 -11.80 0.68
C ARG A 53 7.14 -11.50 2.04
N PHE A 54 6.68 -12.14 3.12
CA PHE A 54 7.32 -12.01 4.42
C PHE A 54 8.75 -12.52 4.42
N ALA A 55 9.03 -13.65 3.75
CA ALA A 55 10.40 -14.14 3.60
C ALA A 55 11.28 -13.14 2.85
N ASP A 56 10.76 -12.49 1.79
CA ASP A 56 11.47 -11.45 1.05
C ASP A 56 11.76 -10.22 1.92
N TYR A 57 10.78 -9.77 2.72
CA TYR A 57 10.97 -8.67 3.66
C TYR A 57 11.97 -9.01 4.76
N GLU A 58 11.94 -10.22 5.33
CA GLU A 58 12.93 -10.65 6.31
C GLU A 58 14.35 -10.63 5.73
N ASN A 59 14.51 -11.07 4.49
CA ASN A 59 15.81 -11.02 3.80
C ASN A 59 16.28 -9.57 3.59
N GLN A 60 15.39 -8.67 3.16
CA GLN A 60 15.72 -7.24 3.02
C GLN A 60 16.11 -6.61 4.36
N ILE A 61 15.39 -6.94 5.44
CA ILE A 61 15.72 -6.46 6.80
C ILE A 61 17.13 -6.93 7.20
N ARG A 62 17.48 -8.20 6.95
CA ARG A 62 18.84 -8.71 7.25
C ARG A 62 19.92 -7.95 6.50
N VAL A 63 19.70 -7.69 5.20
CA VAL A 63 20.65 -6.93 4.37
C VAL A 63 20.79 -5.50 4.88
N LEU A 64 19.68 -4.82 5.18
CA LEU A 64 19.69 -3.45 5.70
C LEU A 64 20.36 -3.38 7.08
N GLN A 65 20.07 -4.32 7.97
CA GLN A 65 20.74 -4.41 9.27
C GLN A 65 22.25 -4.60 9.12
N GLN A 66 22.68 -5.46 8.18
CA GLN A 66 24.10 -5.63 7.88
C GLN A 66 24.72 -4.35 7.30
N GLN A 67 24.01 -3.63 6.42
CA GLN A 67 24.47 -2.36 5.86
C GLN A 67 24.61 -1.28 6.95
N VAL A 68 23.63 -1.15 7.85
CA VAL A 68 23.69 -0.22 8.99
C VAL A 68 24.87 -0.57 9.88
N LYS A 69 25.09 -1.85 10.21
CA LYS A 69 26.23 -2.29 11.03
C LYS A 69 27.58 -1.96 10.38
N LEU A 70 27.70 -2.12 9.06
CA LEU A 70 28.90 -1.73 8.32
C LEU A 70 29.09 -0.22 8.30
N GLN A 71 28.00 0.56 8.19
CA GLN A 71 28.04 2.01 8.26
C GLN A 71 28.45 2.50 9.64
N GLU A 72 27.91 1.92 10.71
CA GLU A 72 28.29 2.21 12.10
C GLU A 72 29.77 1.89 12.35
N GLN A 73 30.26 0.75 11.86
CA GLN A 73 31.68 0.42 11.96
C GLN A 73 32.56 1.42 11.18
N ARG A 74 32.13 1.83 9.98
CA ARG A 74 32.84 2.85 9.20
C ARG A 74 32.82 4.21 9.90
N MET A 75 31.70 4.61 10.50
CA MET A 75 31.63 5.84 11.28
C MET A 75 32.45 5.75 12.57
N ALA A 76 32.48 4.59 13.23
CA ALA A 76 33.29 4.37 14.43
C ALA A 76 34.79 4.43 14.13
N THR A 77 35.26 3.93 12.98
CA THR A 77 36.67 4.08 12.58
C THR A 77 37.03 5.52 12.20
N LEU A 78 36.10 6.29 11.61
CA LEU A 78 36.27 7.73 11.39
C LEU A 78 36.22 8.54 12.71
N SER A 79 35.41 8.14 13.69
CA SER A 79 35.39 8.77 15.01
C SER A 79 36.61 8.40 15.86
N SER A 80 37.15 7.18 15.75
CA SER A 80 38.40 6.82 16.45
C SER A 80 39.65 7.50 15.86
N THR A 81 39.55 8.20 14.72
CA THR A 81 40.62 9.05 14.17
C THR A 81 40.48 10.52 14.58
N THR A 82 39.44 10.90 15.35
CA THR A 82 39.23 12.29 15.77
C THR A 82 39.26 12.52 17.29
N VAL A 83 39.53 11.49 18.09
CA VAL A 83 39.75 11.62 19.55
C VAL A 83 40.96 10.80 20.02
N ASP A 84 42.15 11.19 19.58
CA ASP A 84 43.38 11.05 20.35
C ASP A 84 44.35 12.20 19.99
N SER A 85 43.99 13.43 20.40
CA SER A 85 44.88 14.58 20.44
C SER A 85 44.34 15.66 21.38
N GLU A 86 43.88 15.30 22.59
CA GLU A 86 43.67 16.31 23.64
C GLU A 86 43.63 15.73 25.07
N GLN A 87 44.73 15.13 25.52
CA GLN A 87 45.13 15.26 26.93
C GLN A 87 46.61 14.90 27.13
N THR A 88 47.50 15.89 27.00
CA THR A 88 48.78 15.89 27.71
C THR A 88 49.02 17.26 28.34
N THR A 89 48.77 17.30 29.65
CA THR A 89 49.55 18.04 30.66
C THR A 89 50.23 19.33 30.18
N SER A 90 49.58 20.45 30.46
CA SER A 90 50.25 21.72 30.70
C SER A 90 51.12 21.60 31.96
N ASP A 91 52.36 21.15 31.77
CA ASP A 91 53.49 21.54 32.60
C ASP A 91 54.78 21.42 31.76
N ASN A 92 55.11 22.55 31.13
CA ASN A 92 56.43 23.15 31.26
C ASN A 92 57.64 22.28 30.91
N THR A 93 57.85 21.97 29.63
CA THR A 93 59.21 21.91 29.05
C THR A 93 59.14 21.80 27.53
N GLY A 94 59.69 22.78 26.81
CA GLY A 94 60.12 22.56 25.43
C GLY A 94 59.51 23.45 24.35
N LEU A 95 59.38 24.76 24.59
CA LEU A 95 59.38 25.81 23.55
C LEU A 95 60.69 25.87 22.72
N SER A 96 61.46 24.77 22.64
CA SER A 96 62.84 24.74 22.17
C SER A 96 63.07 23.99 20.86
N ARG A 97 62.03 23.65 20.06
CA ARG A 97 62.22 22.80 18.87
C ARG A 97 61.81 23.37 17.50
N LEU A 98 61.37 24.63 17.43
CA LEU A 98 61.20 25.36 16.15
C LEU A 98 62.38 26.30 15.81
N GLY A 99 63.43 26.32 16.62
CA GLY A 99 64.54 27.28 16.50
C GLY A 99 65.89 26.74 15.99
N SER A 100 66.02 25.49 15.52
CA SER A 100 67.34 24.90 15.21
C SER A 100 67.74 24.85 13.72
N PHE A 101 66.97 25.45 12.80
CA PHE A 101 67.36 25.46 11.36
C PHE A 101 68.03 26.75 10.88
N MET A 102 68.36 27.67 11.79
CA MET A 102 69.10 28.92 11.47
C MET A 102 70.48 28.96 12.15
N ARG A 103 71.33 27.96 11.91
CA ARG A 103 72.79 28.16 12.06
C ARG A 103 73.40 28.55 10.72
N LYS A 104 73.37 29.87 10.53
CA LYS A 104 74.30 30.73 9.80
C LYS A 104 75.66 30.06 9.52
N GLY A 105 75.79 29.46 8.35
CA GLY A 105 77.09 29.26 7.71
C GLY A 105 77.59 30.63 7.25
N SER A 106 78.48 31.23 8.03
CA SER A 106 79.25 32.39 7.59
C SER A 106 80.17 31.93 6.46
N PHE A 107 79.74 32.11 5.21
CA PHE A 107 80.62 32.06 4.06
C PHE A 107 80.71 33.46 3.46
N ALA A 108 81.93 33.98 3.47
CA ALA A 108 82.33 35.18 2.76
C ALA A 108 82.09 35.01 1.25
N PRO A 109 81.91 36.12 0.50
CA PRO A 109 81.54 36.06 -0.90
C PRO A 109 82.79 35.84 -1.75
N THR A 110 82.86 34.72 -2.45
CA THR A 110 83.80 34.56 -3.56
C THR A 110 83.18 33.78 -4.70
N ALA A 111 83.07 34.49 -5.83
CA ALA A 111 83.16 34.00 -7.19
C ALA A 111 82.03 33.12 -7.74
N THR A 112 81.33 33.72 -8.70
CA THR A 112 80.82 33.14 -9.95
C THR A 112 81.51 31.83 -10.37
N SER A 113 80.77 30.72 -10.40
CA SER A 113 81.05 29.59 -11.30
C SER A 113 79.82 28.69 -11.47
N PRO A 114 79.51 28.25 -12.70
CA PRO A 114 78.40 27.37 -13.00
C PRO A 114 78.74 25.92 -12.66
N THR A 115 77.70 25.08 -12.57
CA THR A 115 77.75 23.61 -12.56
C THR A 115 78.43 22.94 -11.37
N THR A 116 77.65 22.68 -10.30
CA THR A 116 77.41 21.33 -9.79
C THR A 116 76.13 21.38 -8.94
N THR A 117 75.04 20.76 -9.40
CA THR A 117 73.84 20.57 -8.58
C THR A 117 74.26 19.83 -7.31
N SER A 118 74.10 20.47 -6.16
CA SER A 118 74.38 19.85 -4.87
C SER A 118 73.51 18.58 -4.73
N PRO A 119 74.01 17.48 -4.14
CA PRO A 119 73.21 16.25 -3.96
C PRO A 119 71.88 16.51 -3.22
N ARG A 120 71.83 17.54 -2.37
CA ARG A 120 70.63 18.00 -1.69
C ARG A 120 69.62 18.66 -2.63
N GLU A 121 70.08 19.35 -3.66
CA GLU A 121 69.24 20.01 -4.66
C GLU A 121 68.54 18.97 -5.54
N GLN A 122 69.26 17.93 -5.95
CA GLN A 122 68.68 16.78 -6.67
C GLN A 122 67.66 15.99 -5.82
N GLU A 123 67.86 15.90 -4.51
CA GLU A 123 66.90 15.27 -3.60
C GLU A 123 65.61 16.09 -3.47
N LEU A 124 65.73 17.43 -3.42
CA LEU A 124 64.59 18.35 -3.38
C LEU A 124 63.78 18.32 -4.68
N GLU A 125 64.44 18.26 -5.85
CA GLU A 125 63.76 18.10 -7.14
C GLU A 125 62.99 16.78 -7.21
N LYS A 126 63.59 15.69 -6.72
CA LYS A 126 62.93 14.38 -6.62
C LYS A 126 61.76 14.39 -5.65
N SER A 127 61.85 15.08 -4.50
CA SER A 127 60.72 15.18 -3.57
C SER A 127 59.59 16.03 -4.15
N LEU A 128 59.91 17.13 -4.83
CA LEU A 128 58.94 18.01 -5.48
C LEU A 128 58.21 17.28 -6.63
N ALA A 129 58.92 16.51 -7.45
CA ALA A 129 58.30 15.70 -8.50
C ALA A 129 57.36 14.61 -7.93
N LYS A 130 57.72 14.00 -6.79
CA LYS A 130 56.84 13.06 -6.08
C LYS A 130 55.60 13.76 -5.54
N GLU A 131 55.75 14.94 -4.96
CA GLU A 131 54.65 15.73 -4.41
C GLU A 131 53.68 16.19 -5.50
N GLN A 132 54.20 16.72 -6.62
CA GLN A 132 53.38 17.10 -7.78
C GLN A 132 52.60 15.92 -8.34
N LYS A 133 53.25 14.76 -8.51
CA LYS A 133 52.55 13.54 -8.96
C LYS A 133 51.48 13.09 -7.98
N ALA A 134 51.76 13.16 -6.67
CA ALA A 134 50.76 12.83 -5.66
C ALA A 134 49.56 13.79 -5.72
N ARG A 135 49.82 15.08 -6.01
CA ARG A 135 48.78 16.09 -6.17
C ARG A 135 47.95 15.89 -7.43
N GLU A 136 48.57 15.59 -8.57
CA GLU A 136 47.86 15.24 -9.81
C GLU A 136 46.92 14.05 -9.60
N VAL A 137 47.38 13.01 -8.89
CA VAL A 137 46.54 11.85 -8.56
C VAL A 137 45.40 12.22 -7.62
N ALA A 138 45.66 13.07 -6.62
CA ALA A 138 44.62 13.56 -5.71
C ALA A 138 43.55 14.38 -6.47
N GLU A 139 43.96 15.28 -7.36
CA GLU A 139 43.07 16.10 -8.19
C GLU A 139 42.25 15.24 -9.16
N GLN A 140 42.83 14.18 -9.74
CA GLN A 140 42.09 13.21 -10.56
C GLN A 140 41.04 12.46 -9.73
N LYS A 141 41.39 12.02 -8.52
CA LYS A 141 40.47 11.34 -7.62
C LYS A 141 39.34 12.26 -7.15
N GLU A 142 39.63 13.54 -6.89
CA GLU A 142 38.62 14.54 -6.57
C GLU A 142 37.62 14.70 -7.72
N LYS A 143 38.11 14.83 -8.96
CA LYS A 143 37.26 14.90 -10.16
C LYS A 143 36.38 13.65 -10.31
N GLN A 144 36.93 12.47 -10.08
CA GLN A 144 36.18 11.22 -10.12
C GLN A 144 35.06 11.21 -9.07
N VAL A 145 35.39 11.53 -7.81
CA VAL A 145 34.41 11.57 -6.72
C VAL A 145 33.33 12.61 -6.99
N ASN A 146 33.69 13.79 -7.52
CA ASN A 146 32.70 14.80 -7.87
C ASN A 146 31.75 14.32 -8.98
N ALA A 147 32.26 13.61 -9.99
CA ALA A 147 31.43 13.02 -11.04
C ALA A 147 30.49 11.93 -10.49
N GLU A 148 30.97 11.07 -9.60
CA GLU A 148 30.14 10.05 -8.93
C GLU A 148 29.04 10.69 -8.08
N VAL A 149 29.35 11.78 -7.37
CA VAL A 149 28.37 12.54 -6.57
C VAL A 149 27.31 13.17 -7.48
N GLU A 150 27.71 13.76 -8.61
CA GLU A 150 26.77 14.31 -9.59
C GLU A 150 25.85 13.21 -10.14
N GLU A 151 26.37 12.04 -10.52
CA GLU A 151 25.59 10.89 -11.01
C GLU A 151 24.63 10.33 -9.95
N LEU A 152 25.11 10.17 -8.71
CA LEU A 152 24.26 9.74 -7.59
C LEU A 152 23.16 10.76 -7.31
N SER A 153 23.47 12.06 -7.41
CA SER A 153 22.48 13.11 -7.19
C SER A 153 21.40 13.09 -8.27
N THR A 154 21.76 12.95 -9.55
CA THR A 154 20.78 12.89 -10.63
C THR A 154 19.89 11.66 -10.50
N THR A 155 20.48 10.51 -10.16
CA THR A 155 19.74 9.26 -9.92
C THR A 155 18.79 9.40 -8.74
N LEU A 156 19.24 9.97 -7.62
CA LEU A 156 18.41 10.18 -6.44
C LEU A 156 17.24 11.12 -6.73
N PHE A 157 17.48 12.24 -7.44
CA PHE A 157 16.41 13.15 -7.83
C PHE A 157 15.42 12.51 -8.80
N GLN A 158 15.90 11.70 -9.75
CA GLN A 158 15.04 10.99 -10.68
C GLN A 158 14.15 9.97 -9.96
N GLN A 159 14.73 9.15 -9.08
CA GLN A 159 13.98 8.18 -8.27
C GLN A 159 12.98 8.87 -7.34
N ALA A 160 13.37 9.97 -6.69
CA ALA A 160 12.48 10.75 -5.84
C ALA A 160 11.31 11.33 -6.64
N ASN A 161 11.58 11.88 -7.82
CA ASN A 161 10.53 12.42 -8.69
C ASN A 161 9.58 11.33 -9.20
N GLU A 162 10.11 10.16 -9.56
CA GLU A 162 9.29 9.01 -9.98
C GLU A 162 8.37 8.53 -8.85
N MET A 163 8.92 8.33 -7.64
CA MET A 163 8.15 7.93 -6.46
C MET A 163 7.04 8.94 -6.11
N VAL A 164 7.34 10.24 -6.18
CA VAL A 164 6.31 11.27 -5.94
C VAL A 164 5.27 11.27 -7.06
N ALA A 165 5.68 11.02 -8.32
CA ALA A 165 4.75 10.96 -9.44
C ALA A 165 3.81 9.74 -9.35
N THR A 166 4.31 8.57 -8.94
CA THR A 166 3.45 7.39 -8.71
C THR A 166 2.48 7.66 -7.57
N GLU A 167 2.94 8.21 -6.45
CA GLU A 167 2.07 8.56 -5.32
C GLU A 167 1.00 9.59 -5.72
N ARG A 168 1.35 10.62 -6.51
CA ARG A 168 0.38 11.60 -7.02
C ARG A 168 -0.67 10.95 -7.93
N LYS A 169 -0.27 10.01 -8.78
CA LYS A 169 -1.19 9.29 -9.67
C LYS A 169 -2.13 8.41 -8.84
N GLU A 170 -1.60 7.62 -7.91
CA GLU A 170 -2.38 6.75 -7.03
C GLU A 170 -3.35 7.55 -6.17
N ASN A 171 -2.87 8.63 -5.54
CA ASN A 171 -3.71 9.54 -4.77
C ASN A 171 -4.82 10.16 -5.63
N ALA A 172 -4.54 10.53 -6.89
CA ALA A 172 -5.55 11.07 -7.79
C ALA A 172 -6.61 10.01 -8.14
N VAL A 173 -6.21 8.77 -8.40
CA VAL A 173 -7.12 7.64 -8.66
C VAL A 173 -8.00 7.36 -7.45
N LEU A 174 -7.42 7.25 -6.25
CA LEU A 174 -8.18 7.02 -5.02
C LEU A 174 -9.17 8.16 -4.75
N LYS A 175 -8.75 9.41 -4.92
CA LYS A 175 -9.66 10.56 -4.79
C LYS A 175 -10.80 10.53 -5.80
N ALA A 176 -10.53 10.09 -7.04
CA ALA A 176 -11.59 9.92 -8.05
C ALA A 176 -12.57 8.82 -7.67
N GLN A 177 -12.08 7.67 -7.19
CA GLN A 177 -12.91 6.55 -6.71
C GLN A 177 -13.77 6.95 -5.50
N ILE A 178 -13.19 7.66 -4.53
CA ILE A 178 -13.94 8.18 -3.37
C ILE A 178 -15.08 9.09 -3.85
N LYS A 179 -14.79 10.02 -4.76
CA LYS A 179 -15.81 10.92 -5.31
C LYS A 179 -16.93 10.18 -6.04
N GLU A 180 -16.60 9.13 -6.78
CA GLU A 180 -17.58 8.30 -7.47
C GLU A 180 -18.46 7.52 -6.48
N LEU A 181 -17.85 6.93 -5.45
CA LEU A 181 -18.56 6.22 -4.39
C LEU A 181 -19.47 7.16 -3.58
N GLU A 182 -19.01 8.37 -3.26
CA GLU A 182 -19.83 9.39 -2.60
C GLU A 182 -21.05 9.77 -3.44
N LYS A 183 -20.86 9.95 -4.75
CA LYS A 183 -21.96 10.23 -5.69
C LYS A 183 -22.93 9.05 -5.76
N ALA A 184 -22.42 7.82 -5.88
CA ALA A 184 -23.23 6.61 -5.94
C ALA A 184 -24.02 6.40 -4.64
N GLY A 185 -23.36 6.54 -3.48
CA GLY A 185 -24.00 6.45 -2.16
C GLY A 185 -25.06 7.51 -1.94
N GLY A 186 -24.80 8.76 -2.37
CA GLY A 186 -25.79 9.84 -2.35
C GLY A 186 -27.04 9.52 -3.18
N ASN A 187 -26.87 9.00 -4.40
CA ASN A 187 -27.98 8.60 -5.26
C ASN A 187 -28.83 7.48 -4.63
N VAL A 188 -28.19 6.49 -4.02
CA VAL A 188 -28.88 5.37 -3.34
C VAL A 188 -29.65 5.89 -2.14
N ALA A 189 -29.04 6.74 -1.30
CA ALA A 189 -29.71 7.34 -0.15
C ALA A 189 -30.94 8.16 -0.57
N GLU A 190 -30.84 8.95 -1.66
CA GLU A 190 -31.96 9.71 -2.19
C GLU A 190 -33.08 8.80 -2.72
N ALA A 191 -32.73 7.73 -3.44
CA ALA A 191 -33.71 6.77 -3.97
C ALA A 191 -34.46 6.05 -2.84
N VAL A 192 -33.73 5.56 -1.83
CA VAL A 192 -34.31 4.92 -0.64
C VAL A 192 -35.17 5.90 0.15
N GLY A 193 -34.76 7.15 0.27
CA GLY A 193 -35.57 8.22 0.89
C GLY A 193 -36.92 8.38 0.20
N LYS A 194 -36.93 8.53 -1.14
CA LYS A 194 -38.17 8.64 -1.94
C LYS A 194 -39.06 7.41 -1.83
N GLU A 195 -38.48 6.21 -1.82
CA GLU A 195 -39.24 4.97 -1.66
C GLU A 195 -39.86 4.87 -0.27
N ASN A 196 -39.12 5.21 0.78
CA ASN A 196 -39.64 5.24 2.15
C ASN A 196 -40.80 6.22 2.30
N GLU A 197 -40.70 7.42 1.71
CA GLU A 197 -41.80 8.39 1.70
C GLU A 197 -43.05 7.82 1.00
N ARG A 198 -42.87 7.24 -0.18
CA ARG A 198 -43.96 6.60 -0.93
C ARG A 198 -44.61 5.45 -0.15
N LEU A 199 -43.81 4.62 0.51
CA LEU A 199 -44.29 3.52 1.35
C LEU A 199 -45.05 4.05 2.57
N LYS A 200 -44.56 5.13 3.19
CA LYS A 200 -45.22 5.78 4.33
C LYS A 200 -46.59 6.34 3.95
N GLU A 201 -46.71 7.01 2.81
CA GLU A 201 -48.00 7.48 2.29
C GLU A 201 -48.97 6.32 2.01
N ARG A 202 -48.45 5.23 1.42
CA ARG A 202 -49.26 4.05 1.13
C ARG A 202 -49.75 3.36 2.40
N LEU A 203 -48.89 3.26 3.40
CA LEU A 203 -49.19 2.69 4.70
C LEU A 203 -50.25 3.53 5.42
N GLN A 204 -50.10 4.86 5.45
CA GLN A 204 -51.09 5.77 6.01
C GLN A 204 -52.47 5.61 5.34
N THR A 205 -52.51 5.46 4.01
CA THR A 205 -53.75 5.23 3.26
C THR A 205 -54.38 3.88 3.60
N MET A 206 -53.56 2.85 3.85
CA MET A 206 -54.05 1.55 4.30
C MET A 206 -54.62 1.59 5.70
N GLU A 207 -53.91 2.21 6.64
CA GLU A 207 -54.36 2.39 8.03
C GLU A 207 -55.69 3.13 8.09
N GLN A 208 -55.85 4.21 7.31
CA GLN A 208 -57.12 4.94 7.24
C GLN A 208 -58.27 4.03 6.78
N ARG A 209 -58.06 3.23 5.72
CA ARG A 209 -59.08 2.29 5.22
C ARG A 209 -59.41 1.21 6.23
N ASP A 210 -58.43 0.72 6.98
CA ASP A 210 -58.66 -0.32 7.98
C ASP A 210 -59.39 0.23 9.21
N VAL A 211 -59.07 1.46 9.65
CA VAL A 211 -59.85 2.19 10.66
C VAL A 211 -61.30 2.40 10.20
N GLU A 212 -61.52 2.78 8.94
CA GLU A 212 -62.87 2.93 8.40
C GLU A 212 -63.64 1.60 8.35
N LYS A 213 -63.01 0.52 7.90
CA LYS A 213 -63.63 -0.81 7.89
C LYS A 213 -63.96 -1.27 9.31
N GLN A 214 -63.05 -1.08 10.27
CA GLN A 214 -63.26 -1.44 11.67
C GLN A 214 -64.46 -0.68 12.25
N LYS A 215 -64.57 0.62 11.99
CA LYS A 215 -65.75 1.43 12.38
C LYS A 215 -67.05 0.91 11.74
N ARG A 216 -67.01 0.45 10.48
CA ARG A 216 -68.20 -0.14 9.83
C ARG A 216 -68.59 -1.48 10.46
N LEU A 217 -67.60 -2.33 10.74
CA LEU A 217 -67.81 -3.61 11.41
C LEU A 217 -68.42 -3.42 12.80
N GLU A 218 -67.91 -2.48 13.58
CA GLU A 218 -68.45 -2.18 14.91
C GLU A 218 -69.95 -1.80 14.87
N ARG A 219 -70.35 -0.99 13.87
CA ARG A 219 -71.77 -0.64 13.66
C ARG A 219 -72.61 -1.85 13.28
N LEU A 220 -72.08 -2.72 12.41
CA LEU A 220 -72.76 -3.96 12.02
C LEU A 220 -72.90 -4.92 13.19
N GLU A 221 -71.86 -5.08 14.02
CA GLU A 221 -71.92 -5.89 15.24
C GLU A 221 -72.92 -5.34 16.26
N ALA A 222 -72.98 -4.01 16.43
CA ALA A 222 -73.97 -3.39 17.31
C ALA A 222 -75.40 -3.63 16.79
N ALA A 223 -75.62 -3.55 15.48
CA ALA A 223 -76.91 -3.86 14.86
C ALA A 223 -77.25 -5.35 15.01
N GLN A 224 -76.29 -6.24 14.79
CA GLN A 224 -76.46 -7.69 14.94
C GLN A 224 -76.81 -8.05 16.39
N LYS A 225 -76.09 -7.50 17.38
CA LYS A 225 -76.43 -7.67 18.81
C LYS A 225 -77.85 -7.21 19.13
N ARG A 226 -78.33 -6.12 18.50
CA ARG A 226 -79.73 -5.68 18.65
C ARG A 226 -80.71 -6.68 18.05
N ILE A 227 -80.43 -7.19 16.85
CA ILE A 227 -81.25 -8.21 16.18
C ILE A 227 -81.30 -9.48 17.02
N ASP A 228 -80.16 -9.96 17.52
CA ASP A 228 -80.08 -11.16 18.35
C ASP A 228 -80.90 -11.01 19.63
N ARG A 229 -80.86 -9.84 20.30
CA ARG A 229 -81.73 -9.54 21.45
C ARG A 229 -83.21 -9.54 21.10
N VAL A 230 -83.61 -9.00 19.96
CA VAL A 230 -85.02 -9.03 19.52
C VAL A 230 -85.42 -10.47 19.18
N ARG A 231 -84.54 -11.22 18.51
CA ARG A 231 -84.77 -12.62 18.17
C ARG A 231 -85.00 -13.47 19.40
N THR A 232 -84.18 -13.34 20.45
CA THR A 232 -84.37 -14.09 21.71
C THR A 232 -85.69 -13.77 22.39
N MET A 233 -86.19 -12.54 22.29
CA MET A 233 -87.48 -12.12 22.86
C MET A 233 -88.70 -12.58 22.04
N LEU A 234 -88.52 -12.88 20.75
CA LEU A 234 -89.58 -13.33 19.84
C LEU A 234 -89.68 -14.86 19.72
N VAL A 235 -88.75 -15.62 20.30
CA VAL A 235 -88.88 -17.09 20.37
C VAL A 235 -90.03 -17.42 21.32
N PRO A 236 -91.13 -18.06 20.85
CA PRO A 236 -92.22 -18.47 21.73
C PRO A 236 -91.71 -19.50 22.75
N ARG A 237 -92.13 -19.36 24.02
CA ARG A 237 -91.84 -20.35 25.06
C ARG A 237 -92.51 -21.68 24.79
#